data_AF-A0A520R666-F1
#
_entry.id   AF-A0A520R666-F1
#
_cell.length_a   1.000
_cell.length_b   1.000
_cell.length_c   1.000
_cell.angle_alpha   90.00
_cell.angle_beta   90.00
_cell.angle_gamma   90.00
#
_symmetry.space_group_name_H-M   'P 1'
#
loop_
_entity.id
_entity.type
_entity.pdbx_description
1 polymer ?
#
loop_
_entity_poly.entity_id
_entity_poly.type
_entity_poly.pdbx_seq_one_letter_code
_entity_poly.pdbx_strand_id
1 'polypeptide(L)'
;MHVRPSPAQAPLLRVLLRHEVDQRLKDDDDYDFEQLYWCALLLSAFGFVEDSLRIWRAKRTNFDTGVGLDVQFVVGAGARETLAHLDSLDDPEAARAARYLRDCEAAGDFADLERWRALRCAYFAPAAARGRAP
;
A
#
# COMPACT_ATOMS: atom_id res chain seq x y z
N MET A 1 -4.33 18.78 10.51
CA MET A 1 -3.86 17.86 11.57
C MET A 1 -3.41 16.57 10.90
N HIS A 2 -2.11 16.37 10.71
CA HIS A 2 -1.58 15.13 10.14
C HIS A 2 -1.60 14.06 11.23
N VAL A 3 -2.64 13.22 11.26
CA VAL A 3 -2.67 12.06 12.15
C VAL A 3 -1.61 11.10 11.60
N ARG A 4 -0.40 11.11 12.18
CA ARG A 4 0.55 10.02 11.97
C ARG A 4 0.07 8.86 12.84
N PRO A 5 -0.35 7.73 12.25
CA PRO A 5 -0.75 6.58 13.05
C PRO A 5 0.42 6.16 13.94
N SER A 6 0.13 5.67 15.13
CA SER A 6 1.17 5.21 16.06
C SER A 6 1.78 3.92 15.52
N PRO A 7 3.11 3.77 15.48
CA PRO A 7 3.77 2.50 15.13
C PRO A 7 3.26 1.29 15.93
N ALA A 8 2.75 1.53 17.16
CA ALA A 8 2.14 0.50 17.99
C ALA A 8 0.88 -0.15 17.36
N GLN A 9 0.27 0.48 16.35
CA GLN A 9 -0.90 -0.02 15.64
C GLN A 9 -0.54 -0.92 14.45
N ALA A 10 0.74 -0.97 14.03
CA ALA A 10 1.18 -1.79 12.91
C ALA A 10 0.83 -3.28 13.04
N PRO A 11 0.96 -3.93 14.22
CA PRO A 11 0.54 -5.33 14.39
C PRO A 11 -0.94 -5.55 14.09
N LEU A 12 -1.82 -4.67 14.56
CA LEU A 12 -3.26 -4.75 14.28
C LEU A 12 -3.54 -4.59 12.79
N LEU A 13 -2.93 -3.59 12.14
CA LEU A 13 -3.12 -3.35 10.70
C LEU A 13 -2.61 -4.51 9.84
N ARG A 14 -1.54 -5.20 10.24
CA ARG A 14 -1.08 -6.43 9.57
C ARG A 14 -2.10 -7.56 9.68
N VAL A 15 -2.75 -7.70 10.84
CA VAL A 15 -3.83 -8.69 11.05
C VAL A 15 -5.03 -8.36 10.18
N LEU A 16 -5.43 -7.08 10.14
CA LEU A 16 -6.55 -6.63 9.30
C LEU A 16 -6.24 -6.83 7.81
N LEU A 17 -5.06 -6.40 7.32
CA LEU A 17 -4.66 -6.62 5.92
C LEU A 17 -4.74 -8.09 5.51
N ARG A 18 -4.31 -9.01 6.39
CA ARG A 18 -4.41 -10.44 6.11
C ARG A 18 -5.86 -10.90 6.07
N HIS A 19 -6.68 -10.50 7.04
CA HIS A 19 -8.11 -10.82 7.06
C HIS A 19 -8.79 -10.37 5.76
N GLU A 20 -8.52 -9.14 5.34
CA GLU A 20 -9.00 -8.53 4.11
C GLU A 20 -8.61 -9.33 2.86
N VAL A 21 -7.37 -9.80 2.77
CA VAL A 21 -6.92 -10.69 1.68
C VAL A 21 -7.64 -12.03 1.73
N ASP A 22 -7.78 -12.63 2.91
CA ASP A 22 -8.45 -13.91 3.10
C ASP A 22 -9.95 -13.86 2.72
N GLN A 23 -10.62 -12.72 2.93
CA GLN A 23 -12.01 -12.54 2.49
C GLN A 23 -12.12 -12.46 0.96
N ARG A 24 -11.18 -11.78 0.30
CA ARG A 24 -11.16 -11.65 -1.18
C ARG A 24 -10.93 -12.96 -1.91
N LEU A 25 -10.31 -13.93 -1.25
CA LEU A 25 -10.14 -15.28 -1.80
C LEU A 25 -11.41 -16.13 -1.71
N LYS A 26 -12.45 -15.68 -0.98
CA LYS A 26 -13.72 -16.41 -0.82
C LYS A 26 -14.79 -16.01 -1.85
N ASP A 27 -14.47 -15.11 -2.77
CA ASP A 27 -15.31 -14.74 -3.93
C ASP A 27 -16.72 -14.26 -3.52
N ASP A 28 -16.76 -13.35 -2.53
CA ASP A 28 -17.97 -12.67 -2.09
C ASP A 28 -18.03 -11.28 -2.74
N ASP A 29 -18.92 -11.11 -3.73
CA ASP A 29 -19.07 -9.89 -4.53
C ASP A 29 -19.52 -8.66 -3.70
N ASP A 30 -19.99 -8.86 -2.47
CA ASP A 30 -20.48 -7.80 -1.58
C ASP A 30 -19.37 -7.16 -0.69
N TYR A 31 -18.10 -7.44 -0.98
CA TYR A 31 -17.01 -6.98 -0.11
C TYR A 31 -16.42 -5.62 -0.53
N ASP A 32 -16.61 -4.61 0.33
CA ASP A 32 -16.07 -3.26 0.16
C ASP A 32 -14.53 -3.27 -0.06
N PHE A 33 -14.05 -2.46 -1.01
CA PHE A 33 -12.63 -2.39 -1.35
C PHE A 33 -11.84 -1.48 -0.39
N GLU A 34 -12.53 -0.55 0.25
CA GLU A 34 -12.02 0.54 1.04
C GLU A 34 -11.21 0.08 2.24
N GLN A 35 -11.59 -1.04 2.88
CA GLN A 35 -10.94 -1.54 4.11
C GLN A 35 -9.51 -2.03 3.82
N LEU A 36 -9.31 -2.76 2.72
CA LEU A 36 -7.96 -3.15 2.27
C LEU A 36 -7.13 -1.95 1.87
N TYR A 37 -7.75 -1.02 1.15
CA TYR A 37 -7.10 0.22 0.76
C TYR A 37 -6.58 0.99 1.98
N TRP A 38 -7.41 1.10 3.03
CA TRP A 38 -7.01 1.70 4.30
C TRP A 38 -5.85 0.98 4.98
N CYS A 39 -5.91 -0.35 5.02
CA CYS A 39 -4.83 -1.15 5.60
C CYS A 39 -3.51 -0.90 4.85
N ALA A 40 -3.53 -0.94 3.51
CA ALA A 40 -2.35 -0.67 2.69
C ALA A 40 -1.84 0.77 2.85
N LEU A 41 -2.73 1.76 2.87
CA LEU A 41 -2.38 3.18 3.06
C LEU A 41 -1.72 3.41 4.42
N LEU A 42 -2.32 2.92 5.50
CA LEU A 42 -1.82 3.12 6.86
C LEU A 42 -0.51 2.36 7.10
N LEU A 43 -0.39 1.12 6.62
CA LEU A 43 0.87 0.36 6.71
C LEU A 43 1.98 1.03 5.92
N SER A 44 1.70 1.47 4.69
CA SER A 44 2.69 2.19 3.88
C SER A 44 3.12 3.52 4.54
N ALA A 45 2.27 4.12 5.38
CA ALA A 45 2.57 5.38 6.06
C ALA A 45 3.50 5.21 7.26
N PHE A 46 3.61 4.01 7.83
CA PHE A 46 4.62 3.72 8.85
C PHE A 46 6.03 3.64 8.28
N GLY A 47 6.17 3.28 7.00
CA GLY A 47 7.47 3.17 6.34
C GLY A 47 8.29 1.95 6.78
N PHE A 48 7.65 0.92 7.33
CA PHE A 48 8.34 -0.34 7.65
C PHE A 48 8.58 -1.16 6.38
N VAL A 49 9.84 -1.41 6.07
CA VAL A 49 10.23 -2.08 4.83
C VAL A 49 9.75 -3.53 4.79
N GLU A 50 9.59 -4.17 5.96
CA GLU A 50 9.07 -5.52 6.11
C GLU A 50 7.61 -5.65 5.66
N ASP A 51 6.86 -4.54 5.60
CA ASP A 51 5.48 -4.53 5.14
C ASP A 51 5.37 -4.48 3.60
N SER A 52 6.46 -4.16 2.88
CA SER A 52 6.47 -4.08 1.41
C SER A 52 6.02 -5.39 0.75
N LEU A 53 6.60 -6.53 1.13
CA LEU A 53 6.21 -7.83 0.54
C LEU A 53 4.78 -8.23 0.93
N ARG A 54 4.31 -7.83 2.10
CA ARG A 54 2.94 -8.10 2.56
C ARG A 54 1.92 -7.34 1.70
N ILE A 55 2.19 -6.06 1.44
CA ILE A 55 1.35 -5.21 0.59
C ILE A 55 1.42 -5.69 -0.87
N TRP A 56 2.60 -6.10 -1.36
CA TRP A 56 2.72 -6.70 -2.70
C TRP A 56 1.83 -7.93 -2.86
N ARG A 57 1.88 -8.87 -1.92
CA ARG A 57 1.02 -10.07 -1.96
C ARG A 57 -0.45 -9.71 -1.94
N ALA A 58 -0.85 -8.73 -1.13
CA ALA A 58 -2.22 -8.23 -1.11
C ALA A 58 -2.65 -7.66 -2.48
N LYS A 59 -1.80 -6.84 -3.13
CA LYS A 59 -2.01 -6.35 -4.51
C LYS A 59 -2.10 -7.48 -5.54
N ARG A 60 -1.47 -8.63 -5.30
CA ARG A 60 -1.44 -9.76 -6.24
C ARG A 60 -2.50 -10.83 -5.98
N THR A 61 -3.45 -10.57 -5.08
CA THR A 61 -4.48 -11.56 -4.68
C THR A 61 -5.39 -11.95 -5.83
N ASN A 62 -5.92 -10.97 -6.57
CA ASN A 62 -6.83 -11.15 -7.70
C ASN A 62 -6.77 -9.93 -8.64
N PHE A 63 -7.63 -9.89 -9.67
CA PHE A 63 -7.63 -8.79 -10.63
C PHE A 63 -7.97 -7.43 -9.97
N ASP A 64 -9.00 -7.38 -9.14
CA ASP A 64 -9.48 -6.14 -8.51
C ASP A 64 -8.46 -5.54 -7.55
N THR A 65 -7.80 -6.37 -6.74
CA THR A 65 -6.67 -5.92 -5.90
C THR A 65 -5.47 -5.51 -6.72
N GLY A 66 -5.23 -6.19 -7.85
CA GLY A 66 -4.19 -5.86 -8.82
C GLY A 66 -4.32 -4.46 -9.38
N VAL A 67 -5.55 -4.03 -9.69
CA VAL A 67 -5.83 -2.71 -10.24
C VAL A 67 -6.06 -1.68 -9.14
N GLY A 68 -6.79 -2.02 -8.08
CA GLY A 68 -7.24 -1.07 -7.06
C GLY A 68 -6.18 -0.68 -6.02
N LEU A 69 -5.18 -1.52 -5.76
CA LEU A 69 -4.05 -1.14 -4.91
C LEU A 69 -2.95 -0.50 -5.76
N ASP A 70 -2.75 0.80 -5.59
CA ASP A 70 -1.64 1.55 -6.18
C ASP A 70 -0.28 0.92 -5.83
N VAL A 71 0.65 0.89 -6.78
CA VAL A 71 1.99 0.33 -6.56
C VAL A 71 2.78 1.12 -5.51
N GLN A 72 2.49 2.41 -5.36
CA GLN A 72 3.13 3.31 -4.39
C GLN A 72 2.96 2.85 -2.93
N PHE A 73 1.94 2.04 -2.61
CA PHE A 73 1.80 1.45 -1.27
C PHE A 73 2.95 0.51 -0.92
N VAL A 74 3.50 -0.21 -1.91
CA VAL A 74 4.55 -1.22 -1.71
C VAL A 74 5.85 -0.54 -1.28
N VAL A 75 6.12 0.67 -1.78
CA VAL A 75 7.34 1.44 -1.52
C VAL A 75 7.17 2.42 -0.36
N GLY A 76 6.41 2.05 0.68
CA GLY A 76 6.14 2.90 1.84
C GLY A 76 7.39 3.39 2.59
N ALA A 77 8.45 2.57 2.61
CA ALA A 77 9.77 2.91 3.15
C ALA A 77 10.64 3.74 2.18
N GLY A 78 10.15 4.00 0.96
CA GLY A 78 10.91 4.54 -0.15
C GLY A 78 11.39 3.43 -1.11
N ALA A 79 11.39 3.74 -2.42
CA ALA A 79 11.68 2.77 -3.47
C ALA A 79 13.04 2.07 -3.30
N ARG A 80 14.10 2.83 -3.00
CA ARG A 80 15.45 2.29 -2.80
C ARG A 80 15.53 1.29 -1.64
N GLU A 81 14.99 1.66 -0.48
CA GLU A 81 15.03 0.79 0.72
C GLU A 81 14.17 -0.46 0.51
N THR A 82 12.99 -0.30 -0.08
CA THR A 82 12.12 -1.42 -0.44
C THR A 82 12.78 -2.37 -1.44
N LEU A 83 13.41 -1.87 -2.50
CA LEU A 83 14.12 -2.72 -3.48
C LEU A 83 15.26 -3.50 -2.83
N ALA A 84 16.09 -2.83 -2.03
CA ALA A 84 17.19 -3.49 -1.32
C ALA A 84 16.68 -4.59 -0.36
N HIS A 85 15.57 -4.34 0.34
CA HIS A 85 14.95 -5.35 1.18
C HIS A 85 14.42 -6.54 0.36
N LEU A 86 13.68 -6.30 -0.71
CA LEU A 86 13.12 -7.37 -1.54
C LEU A 86 14.21 -8.23 -2.20
N ASP A 87 15.30 -7.60 -2.65
CA ASP A 87 16.46 -8.31 -3.22
C ASP A 87 17.20 -9.17 -2.17
N SER A 88 17.07 -8.87 -0.87
CA SER A 88 17.68 -9.65 0.21
C SER A 88 16.88 -10.89 0.61
N LEU A 89 15.64 -11.02 0.15
CA LEU A 89 14.74 -12.12 0.50
C LEU A 89 14.89 -13.27 -0.50
N ASP A 90 15.04 -14.48 0.03
CA ASP A 90 14.92 -15.72 -0.77
C ASP A 90 13.43 -16.08 -0.94
N ASP A 91 12.70 -15.24 -1.69
CA ASP A 91 11.27 -15.41 -1.95
C ASP A 91 10.92 -15.09 -3.41
N PRO A 92 10.25 -15.99 -4.15
CA PRO A 92 9.93 -15.78 -5.56
C PRO A 92 8.98 -14.60 -5.80
N GLU A 93 8.08 -14.30 -4.86
CA GLU A 93 7.22 -13.12 -4.94
C GLU A 93 8.00 -11.84 -4.66
N ALA A 94 9.01 -11.88 -3.78
CA ALA A 94 9.90 -10.73 -3.59
C ALA A 94 10.69 -10.41 -4.86
N ALA A 95 11.21 -11.43 -5.56
CA ALA A 95 11.88 -11.23 -6.84
C ALA A 95 10.95 -10.68 -7.94
N ARG A 96 9.68 -11.11 -7.95
CA ARG A 96 8.64 -10.57 -8.85
C ARG A 96 8.31 -9.12 -8.53
N ALA A 97 8.12 -8.81 -7.25
CA ALA A 97 7.89 -7.45 -6.76
C ALA A 97 9.05 -6.54 -7.16
N ALA A 98 10.30 -6.94 -6.89
CA ALA A 98 11.48 -6.14 -7.20
C ALA A 98 11.62 -5.84 -8.70
N ARG A 99 11.33 -6.80 -9.59
CA ARG A 99 11.29 -6.53 -11.04
C ARG A 99 10.22 -5.50 -11.41
N TYR A 100 8.99 -5.72 -10.95
CA TYR A 100 7.87 -4.82 -11.23
C TYR A 100 8.13 -3.39 -10.72
N LEU A 101 8.68 -3.27 -9.51
CA LEU A 101 9.00 -1.97 -8.92
C LEU A 101 10.11 -1.24 -9.71
N ARG A 102 11.10 -1.94 -10.25
CA ARG A 102 12.11 -1.31 -11.13
C ARG A 102 11.48 -0.78 -12.42
N ASP A 103 10.53 -1.50 -13.01
CA ASP A 103 9.81 -1.04 -14.21
C ASP A 103 8.98 0.21 -13.90
N CYS A 104 8.28 0.24 -12.76
CA CYS A 104 7.54 1.40 -12.27
C CYS A 104 8.45 2.60 -11.97
N GLU A 105 9.61 2.36 -11.34
CA GLU A 105 10.61 3.40 -11.08
C GLU A 105 11.12 4.02 -12.39
N ALA A 106 11.41 3.20 -13.40
CA ALA A 106 11.81 3.65 -14.73
C ALA A 106 10.70 4.43 -15.46
N ALA A 107 9.43 4.10 -15.21
CA ALA A 107 8.28 4.83 -15.72
C ALA A 107 7.97 6.14 -14.97
N GLY A 108 8.65 6.39 -13.84
CA GLY A 108 8.47 7.60 -13.03
C GLY A 108 7.35 7.52 -12.00
N ASP A 109 6.80 6.32 -11.73
CA ASP A 109 5.67 6.12 -10.79
C ASP A 109 5.99 6.56 -9.36
N PHE A 110 7.28 6.66 -9.00
CA PHE A 110 7.76 7.02 -7.67
C PHE A 110 8.37 8.42 -7.59
N ALA A 111 8.25 9.24 -8.65
CA ALA A 111 8.87 10.56 -8.71
C ALA A 111 8.33 11.55 -7.65
N ASP A 112 7.07 11.41 -7.25
CA ASP A 112 6.42 12.30 -6.28
C ASP A 112 5.51 11.52 -5.32
N LEU A 113 6.12 10.62 -4.52
CA LEU A 113 5.43 9.80 -3.52
C LEU A 113 4.74 10.64 -2.43
N GLU A 114 5.31 11.80 -2.09
CA GLU A 114 4.74 12.68 -1.07
C GLU A 114 3.41 13.29 -1.54
N ARG A 115 3.38 13.85 -2.75
CA ARG A 115 2.12 14.36 -3.33
C ARG A 115 1.10 13.26 -3.52
N TRP A 116 1.52 12.10 -4.03
CA TRP A 116 0.64 10.95 -4.19
C TRP A 116 0.00 10.58 -2.85
N ARG A 117 0.79 10.47 -1.78
CA ARG A 117 0.29 10.15 -0.43
C ARG A 117 -0.66 11.22 0.10
N ALA A 118 -0.33 12.51 -0.10
CA ALA A 118 -1.18 13.62 0.32
C ALA A 118 -2.55 13.56 -0.37
N LEU A 119 -2.59 13.25 -1.67
CA LEU A 119 -3.85 13.07 -2.42
C LEU A 119 -4.67 11.89 -1.89
N ARG A 120 -4.03 10.76 -1.56
CA ARG A 120 -4.74 9.58 -1.00
C ARG A 120 -5.29 9.86 0.39
N CYS A 121 -4.54 10.55 1.26
CA CYS A 121 -5.05 10.99 2.54
C CYS A 121 -6.21 11.99 2.39
N ALA A 122 -6.14 12.90 1.41
CA ALA A 122 -7.18 13.90 1.17
C ALA A 122 -8.48 13.29 0.62
N TYR A 123 -8.40 12.23 -0.19
CA TYR A 123 -9.57 11.50 -0.69
C TYR A 123 -10.47 11.02 0.46
N PHE A 124 -9.88 10.59 1.56
CA PHE A 124 -10.59 10.14 2.76
C PHE A 124 -10.76 11.23 3.83
N ALA A 125 -10.26 12.44 3.61
CA ALA A 125 -10.44 13.52 4.57
C ALA A 125 -11.92 13.94 4.63
N PRO A 126 -12.46 14.30 5.81
CA PRO A 126 -13.80 14.86 5.93
C PRO A 126 -13.98 16.06 4.99
N ALA A 127 -15.17 16.25 4.42
CA ALA A 127 -15.45 17.34 3.48
C ALA A 127 -15.05 18.73 4.02
N ALA A 128 -15.12 18.94 5.34
CA ALA A 128 -14.69 20.18 6.01
C ALA A 128 -13.17 20.47 5.93
N ALA A 129 -12.33 19.46 5.65
CA ALA A 129 -10.88 19.60 5.50
C ALA A 129 -10.43 19.77 4.04
N ARG A 130 -11.34 19.54 3.08
CA ARG A 130 -11.12 19.83 1.66
C ARG A 130 -11.50 21.28 1.45
N GLY A 131 -10.54 22.19 1.61
CA GLY A 131 -10.78 23.62 1.36
C GLY A 131 -11.50 23.78 0.03
N ARG A 132 -12.66 24.45 0.03
CA ARG A 132 -13.31 24.89 -1.21
C ARG A 132 -12.26 25.68 -1.98
N ALA A 133 -11.83 25.18 -3.12
CA ALA A 133 -11.20 26.05 -4.11
C ALA A 133 -12.26 27.10 -4.51
N PRO A 134 -11.89 28.40 -4.61
CA PRO A 134 -12.79 29.44 -5.09
C PRO A 134 -13.27 29.16 -6.52
#